data_AF-A0A9P3KTQ5-F1
#
_entry.id   AF-A0A9P3KTQ5-F1
#
_cell.length_a   1.000
_cell.length_b   1.000
_cell.length_c   1.000
_cell.angle_alpha   90.00
_cell.angle_beta   90.00
_cell.angle_gamma   90.00
#
_symmetry.space_group_name_H-M   'P 1'
#
loop_
_entity.id
_entity.type
_entity.pdbx_description
1 polymer ?
#
loop_
_entity_poly.entity_id
_entity_poly.type
_entity_poly.pdbx_seq_one_letter_code
_entity_poly.pdbx_strand_id
1 'polypeptide(L)'
;MWRLRVATGGSPFLTSLSDFPGRQTWEFDPEAGTEEERREVERVREEFTRRRQERKHSSDALMRLQLTGGKPPADQLPPVRVAQETVASATAPDENAVDVTLKRAVRFYETIQAEDGHWAGDYGGPLFLMPGLLITLYVTGALDQVLSAEHKREMVRYLYNHQNPDGGWGLHIEGHSTMFGSTLNYVSLRILGEGPANPAMTAGREWILSHGGATASTSWGKFWLCVLGVHDYRGINPMPPELT
;
A
#
# COMPACT_ATOMS: atom_id res chain seq x y z
N MET A 1 12.30 9.01 11.27
CA MET A 1 11.14 8.17 10.90
C MET A 1 10.30 8.84 9.81
N TRP A 2 9.37 8.11 9.19
CA TRP A 2 8.38 8.69 8.29
C TRP A 2 7.38 9.55 9.07
N ARG A 3 7.07 10.74 8.57
CA ARG A 3 6.07 11.65 9.13
C ARG A 3 4.98 11.94 8.11
N LEU A 4 3.73 11.89 8.56
CA LEU A 4 2.59 12.35 7.77
C LEU A 4 2.56 13.88 7.81
N ARG A 5 2.49 14.52 6.65
CA ARG A 5 2.38 15.97 6.51
C ARG A 5 1.08 16.32 5.81
N VAL A 6 0.33 17.25 6.40
CA VAL A 6 -0.78 17.91 5.70
C VAL A 6 -0.18 18.94 4.75
N ALA A 7 -0.64 18.96 3.51
CA ALA A 7 -0.09 19.84 2.49
C ALA A 7 -0.47 21.30 2.77
N THR A 8 0.53 22.18 2.78
CA THR A 8 0.37 23.63 2.98
C THR A 8 0.62 24.45 1.71
N GLY A 9 0.74 23.78 0.55
CA GLY A 9 1.09 24.39 -0.72
C GLY A 9 2.56 24.77 -0.85
N GLY A 10 2.90 25.64 -1.80
CA GLY A 10 4.22 26.28 -1.89
C GLY A 10 5.32 25.58 -2.72
N SER A 11 5.08 24.36 -3.21
CA SER A 11 5.98 23.77 -4.22
C SER A 11 5.62 24.28 -5.62
N PRO A 12 6.61 24.67 -6.45
CA PRO A 12 6.35 25.11 -7.83
C PRO A 12 5.75 24.01 -8.71
N PHE A 13 5.83 22.74 -8.28
CA PHE A 13 5.25 21.59 -8.98
C PHE A 13 3.89 21.17 -8.41
N LEU A 14 3.40 21.82 -7.37
CA LEU A 14 2.10 21.54 -6.76
C LEU A 14 1.13 22.67 -7.13
N THR A 15 0.05 22.32 -7.81
CA THR A 15 -1.08 23.22 -8.09
C THR A 15 -2.38 22.55 -7.66
N SER A 16 -3.26 23.25 -6.95
CA SER A 16 -4.58 22.74 -6.55
C SER A 16 -5.64 23.81 -6.72
N LEU A 17 -6.82 23.43 -7.19
CA LEU A 17 -7.98 24.33 -7.28
C LEU A 17 -8.55 24.70 -5.90
N SER A 18 -8.23 23.90 -4.88
CA SER A 18 -8.73 24.05 -3.51
C SER A 18 -7.76 24.72 -2.55
N ASP A 19 -6.54 25.10 -2.99
CA ASP A 19 -5.44 25.55 -2.12
C ASP A 19 -4.89 24.46 -1.16
N PHE A 20 -4.89 23.21 -1.62
CA PHE A 20 -4.34 22.02 -0.96
C PHE A 20 -5.02 21.43 0.31
N PRO A 21 -6.16 21.91 0.85
CA PRO A 21 -6.82 21.25 1.98
C PRO A 21 -7.22 19.83 1.59
N GLY A 22 -7.08 18.90 2.52
CA GLY A 22 -7.38 17.48 2.31
C GLY A 22 -6.28 16.70 1.59
N ARG A 23 -5.09 17.28 1.41
CA ARG A 23 -3.94 16.56 0.83
C ARG A 23 -2.91 16.24 1.90
N GLN A 24 -2.28 15.09 1.74
CA GLN A 24 -1.25 14.61 2.64
C GLN A 24 -0.09 13.97 1.87
N THR A 25 1.11 14.06 2.44
CA THR A 25 2.31 13.39 1.95
C THR A 25 3.03 12.68 3.09
N TRP A 26 3.85 11.69 2.74
CA TRP A 26 4.79 11.07 3.67
C TRP A 26 6.18 11.61 3.41
N GLU A 27 6.83 12.11 4.46
CA GLU A 27 8.20 12.62 4.39
C GLU A 27 9.08 11.85 5.36
N PHE A 28 10.27 11.48 4.91
CA PHE A 28 11.24 10.86 5.78
C PHE A 28 12.12 11.92 6.45
N ASP A 29 12.16 11.92 7.77
CA ASP A 29 13.03 12.78 8.57
C ASP A 29 13.89 11.89 9.49
N PRO A 30 15.23 11.83 9.33
CA PRO A 30 16.09 10.97 10.15
C PRO A 30 16.13 11.36 11.63
N GLU A 31 15.84 12.63 11.95
CA GLU A 31 15.86 13.19 13.32
C GLU A 31 14.47 13.21 13.96
N ALA A 32 13.41 13.03 13.17
CA ALA A 32 12.04 12.97 13.69
C ALA A 32 11.82 11.85 14.72
N GLY A 33 11.21 12.26 15.82
CA GLY A 33 10.57 11.41 16.82
C GLY A 33 11.48 10.86 17.92
N THR A 34 10.88 10.65 19.09
CA THR A 34 11.55 10.09 20.26
C THR A 34 11.94 8.63 20.02
N GLU A 35 12.86 8.12 20.83
CA GLU A 35 13.23 6.70 20.80
C GLU A 35 12.00 5.79 20.99
N GLU A 36 11.05 6.19 21.84
CA GLU A 36 9.81 5.46 22.08
C GLU A 36 8.90 5.47 20.84
N GLU A 37 8.70 6.63 20.20
CA GLU A 37 7.93 6.72 18.96
C GLU A 37 8.53 5.86 17.85
N ARG A 38 9.87 5.88 17.69
CA ARG A 38 10.58 5.08 16.69
C ARG A 38 10.42 3.58 16.94
N ARG A 39 10.51 3.15 18.21
CA ARG A 39 10.27 1.76 18.60
C ARG A 39 8.83 1.33 18.29
N GLU A 40 7.86 2.19 18.56
CA GLU A 40 6.46 1.89 18.26
C GLU A 40 6.22 1.76 16.75
N VAL A 41 6.89 2.58 15.92
CA VAL A 41 6.88 2.42 14.45
C VAL A 41 7.44 1.07 14.01
N GLU A 42 8.56 0.63 14.56
CA GLU A 42 9.12 -0.68 14.22
C GLU A 42 8.22 -1.82 14.71
N ARG A 43 7.62 -1.69 15.90
CA ARG A 43 6.65 -2.65 16.44
C ARG A 43 5.47 -2.86 15.49
N VAL A 44 4.86 -1.79 14.97
CA VAL A 44 3.74 -1.92 14.02
C VAL A 44 4.16 -2.49 12.67
N ARG A 45 5.39 -2.22 12.21
CA ARG A 45 5.95 -2.81 10.97
C ARG A 45 6.14 -4.31 11.10
N GLU A 46 6.74 -4.75 12.20
CA GLU A 46 6.95 -6.16 12.51
C GLU A 46 5.61 -6.88 12.67
N GLU A 47 4.67 -6.26 13.38
CA GLU A 47 3.32 -6.82 13.56
C GLU A 47 2.61 -7.00 12.22
N PHE A 48 2.64 -6.00 11.33
CA PHE A 48 2.06 -6.12 10.00
C PHE A 48 2.74 -7.24 9.20
N THR A 49 4.07 -7.27 9.20
CA THR A 49 4.84 -8.32 8.50
C THR A 49 4.47 -9.71 9.00
N ARG A 50 4.33 -9.90 10.32
CA ARG A 50 3.94 -11.17 10.94
C ARG A 50 2.53 -11.60 10.52
N ARG A 51 1.58 -10.65 10.46
CA ARG A 51 0.16 -10.93 10.16
C ARG A 51 -0.21 -10.75 8.69
N ARG A 52 0.75 -10.47 7.81
CA ARG A 52 0.54 -10.11 6.41
C ARG A 52 -0.30 -11.10 5.60
N GLN A 53 -0.39 -12.36 6.00
CA GLN A 53 -1.22 -13.38 5.35
C GLN A 53 -2.65 -13.45 5.91
N GLU A 54 -2.84 -13.06 7.18
CA GLU A 54 -4.15 -12.99 7.85
C GLU A 54 -4.85 -11.65 7.59
N ARG A 55 -4.07 -10.57 7.52
CA ARG A 55 -4.53 -9.19 7.36
C ARG A 55 -3.73 -8.55 6.23
N LYS A 56 -4.35 -8.46 5.06
CA LYS A 56 -3.70 -7.93 3.85
C LYS A 56 -3.53 -6.41 3.89
N HIS A 57 -4.33 -5.68 4.66
CA HIS A 57 -4.23 -4.22 4.78
C HIS A 57 -3.40 -3.79 6.00
N SER A 58 -2.69 -2.66 5.88
CA SER A 58 -1.86 -2.04 6.93
C SER A 58 -2.65 -1.55 8.15
N SER A 59 -3.99 -1.51 8.02
CA SER A 59 -4.93 -0.91 8.98
C SER A 59 -4.59 0.55 9.34
N ASP A 60 -3.87 1.25 8.46
CA ASP A 60 -3.38 2.62 8.66
C ASP A 60 -2.58 2.79 9.96
N ALA A 61 -1.96 1.73 10.49
CA ALA A 61 -1.43 1.73 11.85
C ALA A 61 -0.41 2.86 12.08
N LEU A 62 0.51 3.04 11.14
CA LEU A 62 1.52 4.11 11.20
C LEU A 62 0.91 5.52 11.10
N MET A 63 -0.13 5.68 10.28
CA MET A 63 -0.85 6.94 10.14
C MET A 63 -1.60 7.29 11.43
N ARG A 64 -2.33 6.31 11.98
CA ARG A 64 -3.10 6.47 13.22
C ARG A 64 -2.20 6.87 14.37
N LEU A 65 -1.04 6.23 14.53
CA LEU A 65 -0.04 6.59 15.55
C LEU A 65 0.33 8.08 15.53
N GLN A 66 0.34 8.72 14.36
CA GLN A 66 0.73 10.13 14.22
C GLN A 66 -0.44 11.09 14.36
N LEU A 67 -1.66 10.68 14.03
CA LEU A 67 -2.85 11.52 14.16
C LEU A 67 -3.47 11.47 15.57
N THR A 68 -3.29 10.36 16.28
CA THR A 68 -3.81 10.19 17.66
C THR A 68 -2.86 10.75 18.71
N GLY A 69 -1.59 11.00 18.39
CA GLY A 69 -0.59 11.52 19.33
C GLY A 69 -1.03 12.86 19.93
N GLY A 70 -1.47 12.84 21.20
CA GLY A 70 -1.94 14.01 21.94
C GLY A 70 -3.46 14.13 22.09
N LYS A 71 -4.25 13.28 21.43
CA LYS A 71 -5.72 13.23 21.61
C LYS A 71 -6.10 12.17 22.64
N PRO A 72 -7.17 12.38 23.44
CA PRO A 72 -7.61 11.39 24.41
C PRO A 72 -7.96 10.06 23.71
N PRO A 73 -7.70 8.90 24.35
CA PRO A 73 -8.05 7.60 23.78
C PRO A 73 -9.54 7.54 23.43
N ALA A 74 -9.87 6.98 22.26
CA ALA A 74 -11.25 6.76 21.82
C ALA A 74 -12.06 5.83 22.76
N ASP A 75 -11.34 5.13 23.62
CA ASP A 75 -11.69 3.94 24.37
C ASP A 75 -12.25 4.21 25.77
N GLN A 76 -12.81 5.40 26.02
CA GLN A 76 -13.51 5.69 27.29
C GLN A 76 -14.78 4.86 27.52
N LEU A 77 -15.29 4.15 26.51
CA LEU A 77 -16.48 3.28 26.63
C LEU A 77 -16.09 1.81 26.40
N PRO A 78 -16.46 0.89 27.31
CA PRO A 78 -16.15 -0.53 27.18
C PRO A 78 -16.81 -1.11 25.91
N PRO A 79 -16.14 -2.05 25.20
CA PRO A 79 -16.74 -2.70 24.04
C PRO A 79 -17.95 -3.54 24.44
N VAL A 80 -19.08 -3.29 23.79
CA VAL A 80 -20.23 -4.18 23.85
C VAL A 80 -20.00 -5.30 22.84
N ARG A 81 -19.88 -6.54 23.32
CA ARG A 81 -19.80 -7.71 22.45
C ARG A 81 -21.20 -8.00 21.93
N VAL A 82 -21.44 -7.72 20.65
CA VAL A 82 -22.63 -8.22 19.95
C VAL A 82 -22.39 -9.71 19.70
N ALA A 83 -23.32 -10.57 20.12
CA ALA A 83 -23.24 -12.00 19.83
C ALA A 83 -23.24 -12.20 18.30
N GLN A 84 -22.35 -13.05 17.78
CA GLN A 84 -22.41 -13.47 16.39
C GLN A 84 -23.57 -14.46 16.22
N GLU A 85 -24.79 -13.93 16.12
CA GLU A 85 -25.96 -14.70 15.74
C GLU A 85 -25.96 -14.91 14.22
N THR A 86 -26.40 -16.09 13.77
CA THR A 86 -26.63 -16.31 12.35
C THR A 86 -27.80 -15.44 11.89
N VAL A 87 -27.83 -15.02 10.62
CA VAL A 87 -28.90 -14.18 10.06
C VAL A 87 -30.30 -14.77 10.31
N ALA A 88 -30.38 -16.10 10.46
CA ALA A 88 -31.62 -16.83 10.76
C ALA A 88 -32.13 -16.69 12.21
N SER A 89 -31.30 -16.26 13.17
CA SER A 89 -31.67 -16.08 14.58
C SER A 89 -31.55 -14.63 15.07
N ALA A 90 -31.17 -13.69 14.19
CA ALA A 90 -30.88 -12.32 14.57
C ALA A 90 -32.12 -11.63 15.13
N THR A 91 -32.11 -11.36 16.43
CA THR A 91 -33.05 -10.43 17.06
C THR A 91 -32.66 -8.98 16.73
N ALA A 92 -33.62 -8.04 16.84
CA ALA A 92 -33.30 -6.63 16.66
C ALA A 92 -32.17 -6.23 17.63
N PRO A 93 -31.14 -5.48 17.17
CA PRO A 93 -30.02 -5.12 18.03
C PRO A 93 -30.50 -4.26 19.20
N ASP A 94 -30.00 -4.54 20.39
CA ASP A 94 -30.25 -3.74 21.60
C ASP A 94 -29.93 -2.26 21.33
N GLU A 95 -30.90 -1.38 21.54
CA GLU A 95 -30.79 0.06 21.28
C GLU A 95 -29.61 0.67 22.04
N ASN A 96 -29.37 0.21 23.27
CA ASN A 96 -28.22 0.64 24.06
C ASN A 96 -26.89 0.15 23.46
N ALA A 97 -26.83 -1.08 22.95
CA ALA A 97 -25.66 -1.60 22.24
C ALA A 97 -25.36 -0.79 20.97
N VAL A 98 -26.39 -0.37 20.22
CA VAL A 98 -26.26 0.49 19.04
C VAL A 98 -25.72 1.86 19.43
N ASP A 99 -26.32 2.52 20.43
CA ASP A 99 -25.92 3.86 20.90
C ASP A 99 -24.47 3.87 21.40
N VAL A 100 -24.08 2.90 22.22
CA VAL A 100 -22.70 2.77 22.73
C VAL A 100 -21.73 2.52 21.58
N THR A 101 -22.07 1.66 20.62
CA THR A 101 -21.20 1.34 19.48
C THR A 101 -21.01 2.55 18.57
N LEU A 102 -22.09 3.29 18.26
CA LEU A 102 -22.03 4.50 17.44
C LEU A 102 -21.16 5.58 18.10
N LYS A 103 -21.37 5.85 19.40
CA LYS A 103 -20.56 6.82 20.16
C LYS A 103 -19.08 6.45 20.16
N ARG A 104 -18.75 5.17 20.28
CA ARG A 104 -17.35 4.68 20.19
C ARG A 104 -16.77 4.89 18.80
N ALA A 105 -17.53 4.59 17.74
CA ALA A 105 -17.08 4.77 16.37
C ALA A 105 -16.83 6.24 16.03
N VAL A 106 -17.73 7.14 16.41
CA VAL A 106 -17.60 8.59 16.21
C VAL A 106 -16.39 9.13 16.97
N ARG A 107 -16.27 8.83 18.27
CA ARG A 107 -15.11 9.25 19.07
C ARG A 107 -13.79 8.74 18.50
N PHE A 108 -13.77 7.51 18.00
CA PHE A 108 -12.59 7.00 17.31
C PHE A 108 -12.26 7.81 16.06
N TYR A 109 -13.25 8.08 15.20
CA TYR A 109 -13.02 8.81 13.96
C TYR A 109 -12.58 10.27 14.21
N GLU A 110 -13.08 10.91 15.27
CA GLU A 110 -12.62 12.23 15.72
C GLU A 110 -11.11 12.23 16.07
N THR A 111 -10.59 11.15 16.67
CA THR A 111 -9.16 11.07 17.02
C THR A 111 -8.25 11.02 15.79
N ILE A 112 -8.73 10.57 14.64
CA ILE A 112 -7.93 10.45 13.42
C ILE A 112 -8.21 11.55 12.38
N GLN A 113 -8.98 12.58 12.74
CA GLN A 113 -9.13 13.77 11.90
C GLN A 113 -7.83 14.59 11.88
N ALA A 114 -7.37 14.98 10.70
CA ALA A 114 -6.22 15.86 10.51
C ALA A 114 -6.53 17.31 10.92
N GLU A 115 -5.50 18.14 11.07
CA GLU A 115 -5.59 19.51 11.58
C GLU A 115 -6.37 20.49 10.66
N ASP A 116 -6.38 20.24 9.36
CA ASP A 116 -7.15 20.96 8.35
C ASP A 116 -8.57 20.39 8.16
N GLY A 117 -8.95 19.39 8.98
CA GLY A 117 -10.29 18.82 9.04
C GLY A 117 -10.54 17.59 8.16
N HIS A 118 -9.57 17.13 7.35
CA HIS A 118 -9.75 15.93 6.52
C HIS A 118 -9.49 14.62 7.29
N TRP A 119 -9.83 13.49 6.67
CA TRP A 119 -9.49 12.15 7.16
C TRP A 119 -8.48 11.50 6.23
N ALA A 120 -7.28 11.29 6.76
CA ALA A 120 -6.24 10.55 6.08
C ALA A 120 -6.61 9.06 6.00
N GLY A 121 -6.19 8.40 4.91
CA GLY A 121 -6.32 6.96 4.77
C GLY A 121 -5.35 6.38 3.75
N ASP A 122 -4.92 5.15 3.96
CA ASP A 122 -4.29 4.33 2.94
C ASP A 122 -5.33 4.04 1.84
N TYR A 123 -4.98 4.40 0.60
CA TYR A 123 -5.82 4.15 -0.58
C TYR A 123 -5.11 3.19 -1.55
N GLY A 124 -4.37 2.24 -1.00
CA GLY A 124 -3.73 1.17 -1.73
C GLY A 124 -4.70 0.06 -2.14
N GLY A 125 -4.14 -1.07 -2.57
CA GLY A 125 -4.89 -2.24 -2.97
C GLY A 125 -4.38 -2.80 -4.30
N PRO A 126 -4.44 -2.04 -5.40
CA PRO A 126 -3.91 -2.50 -6.70
C PRO A 126 -2.40 -2.74 -6.69
N LEU A 127 -1.96 -3.91 -7.15
CA LEU A 127 -0.55 -4.30 -7.21
C LEU A 127 0.10 -4.08 -8.60
N PHE A 128 -0.48 -3.21 -9.42
CA PHE A 128 0.01 -2.90 -10.77
C PHE A 128 0.31 -1.40 -11.00
N LEU A 129 0.14 -0.56 -9.98
CA LEU A 129 0.45 0.88 -10.05
C LEU A 129 1.95 1.14 -9.84
N MET A 130 2.53 0.58 -8.77
CA MET A 130 3.95 0.72 -8.45
C MET A 130 4.88 0.22 -9.57
N PRO A 131 4.61 -0.93 -10.24
CA PRO A 131 5.43 -1.36 -11.36
C PRO A 131 5.52 -0.35 -12.51
N GLY A 132 4.42 0.28 -12.90
CA GLY A 132 4.42 1.28 -13.97
C GLY A 132 5.26 2.51 -13.60
N LEU A 133 5.14 2.97 -12.36
CA LEU A 133 5.98 4.05 -11.83
C LEU A 133 7.47 3.69 -11.88
N LEU A 134 7.84 2.52 -11.34
CA LEU A 134 9.24 2.09 -11.26
C LEU A 134 9.86 1.88 -12.65
N ILE A 135 9.13 1.26 -13.58
CA ILE A 135 9.58 1.09 -14.96
C ILE A 135 9.78 2.44 -15.64
N THR A 136 8.83 3.37 -15.47
CA THR A 136 8.94 4.72 -16.04
C THR A 136 10.17 5.44 -15.50
N LEU A 137 10.34 5.50 -14.18
CA LEU A 137 11.48 6.16 -13.53
C LEU A 137 12.82 5.52 -13.89
N TYR A 138 12.84 4.19 -14.08
CA TYR A 138 14.04 3.47 -14.49
C TYR A 138 14.44 3.86 -15.93
N VAL A 139 13.50 3.80 -16.88
CA VAL A 139 13.77 4.08 -18.29
C VAL A 139 14.11 5.55 -18.52
N THR A 140 13.54 6.48 -17.75
CA THR A 140 13.86 7.92 -17.84
C THR A 140 15.12 8.31 -17.06
N GLY A 141 15.76 7.39 -16.33
CA GLY A 141 16.92 7.69 -15.50
C GLY A 141 16.61 8.56 -14.26
N ALA A 142 15.33 8.71 -13.91
CA ALA A 142 14.87 9.58 -12.82
C ALA A 142 14.69 8.85 -11.48
N LEU A 143 15.02 7.55 -11.40
CA LEU A 143 14.78 6.70 -10.23
C LEU A 143 15.38 7.28 -8.94
N ASP A 144 16.67 7.65 -8.94
CA ASP A 144 17.37 8.22 -7.77
C ASP A 144 17.06 9.71 -7.56
N GLN A 145 16.51 10.39 -8.57
CA GLN A 145 16.09 11.78 -8.45
C GLN A 145 14.74 11.90 -7.73
N VAL A 146 13.83 10.95 -7.99
CA VAL A 146 12.45 10.97 -7.46
C VAL A 146 12.34 10.16 -6.18
N LEU A 147 13.04 9.03 -6.06
CA LEU A 147 12.92 8.11 -4.93
C LEU A 147 14.20 8.09 -4.09
N SER A 148 14.10 8.56 -2.85
CA SER A 148 15.17 8.38 -1.86
C SER A 148 15.41 6.90 -1.53
N ALA A 149 16.53 6.61 -0.86
CA ALA A 149 16.84 5.26 -0.38
C ALA A 149 15.73 4.73 0.55
N GLU A 150 15.11 5.59 1.35
CA GLU A 150 14.03 5.26 2.26
C GLU A 150 12.75 4.91 1.50
N HIS A 151 12.39 5.67 0.46
CA HIS A 151 11.26 5.30 -0.41
C HIS A 151 11.46 3.91 -0.99
N LYS A 152 12.66 3.62 -1.53
CA LYS A 152 12.99 2.31 -2.11
C LYS A 152 12.88 1.19 -1.07
N ARG A 153 13.39 1.39 0.15
CA ARG A 153 13.27 0.43 1.26
C ARG A 153 11.80 0.14 1.61
N GLU A 154 10.94 1.16 1.69
CA GLU A 154 9.51 0.96 1.96
C GLU A 154 8.78 0.27 0.81
N MET A 155 9.12 0.58 -0.44
CA MET A 155 8.57 -0.10 -1.61
C MET A 155 8.94 -1.58 -1.61
N VAL A 156 10.21 -1.92 -1.35
CA VAL A 156 10.64 -3.33 -1.20
C VAL A 156 9.87 -4.03 -0.08
N ARG A 157 9.75 -3.38 1.10
CA ARG A 157 8.98 -3.92 2.23
C ARG A 157 7.52 -4.15 1.86
N TYR A 158 6.87 -3.22 1.18
CA TYR A 158 5.49 -3.34 0.72
C TYR A 158 5.33 -4.55 -0.20
N LEU A 159 6.18 -4.68 -1.22
CA LEU A 159 6.12 -5.79 -2.16
C LEU A 159 6.33 -7.15 -1.49
N TYR A 160 7.27 -7.26 -0.54
CA TYR A 160 7.44 -8.51 0.23
C TYR A 160 6.27 -8.80 1.18
N ASN A 161 5.66 -7.76 1.75
CA ASN A 161 4.49 -7.95 2.61
C ASN A 161 3.27 -8.46 1.83
N HIS A 162 3.19 -8.19 0.53
CA HIS A 162 2.09 -8.63 -0.32
C HIS A 162 2.43 -9.81 -1.23
N GLN A 163 3.59 -10.44 -1.05
CA GLN A 163 3.87 -11.72 -1.70
C GLN A 163 2.99 -12.82 -1.08
N ASN A 164 2.34 -13.61 -1.93
CA ASN A 164 1.52 -14.74 -1.50
C ASN A 164 2.38 -15.93 -1.06
N PRO A 165 1.83 -16.88 -0.27
CA PRO A 165 2.57 -18.05 0.19
C PRO A 165 3.12 -18.95 -0.93
N ASP A 166 2.52 -18.89 -2.13
CA ASP A 166 2.98 -19.60 -3.32
C ASP A 166 4.15 -18.91 -4.04
N GLY A 167 4.59 -17.74 -3.55
CA GLY A 167 5.68 -16.94 -4.11
C GLY A 167 5.22 -15.89 -5.14
N GLY A 168 3.98 -15.92 -5.59
CA GLY A 168 3.47 -14.96 -6.57
C GLY A 168 2.86 -13.68 -5.97
N TRP A 169 2.32 -12.84 -6.84
CA TRP A 169 1.56 -11.62 -6.49
C TRP A 169 0.27 -11.56 -7.29
N GLY A 170 -0.80 -11.08 -6.64
CA GLY A 170 -2.10 -10.92 -7.26
C GLY A 170 -2.28 -9.62 -8.04
N LEU A 171 -3.49 -9.42 -8.57
CA LEU A 171 -3.91 -8.15 -9.18
C LEU A 171 -4.04 -7.03 -8.12
N HIS A 172 -4.37 -7.42 -6.89
CA HIS A 172 -4.49 -6.57 -5.71
C HIS A 172 -4.04 -7.34 -4.47
N ILE A 173 -3.88 -6.66 -3.33
CA ILE A 173 -3.32 -7.21 -2.08
C ILE A 173 -4.09 -8.43 -1.52
N GLU A 174 -5.36 -8.60 -1.86
CA GLU A 174 -6.19 -9.75 -1.44
C GLU A 174 -6.33 -10.83 -2.52
N GLY A 175 -5.76 -10.60 -3.71
CA GLY A 175 -5.89 -11.51 -4.85
C GLY A 175 -4.93 -12.69 -4.77
N HIS A 176 -5.37 -13.82 -5.31
CA HIS A 176 -4.47 -14.94 -5.62
C HIS A 176 -3.44 -14.51 -6.67
N SER A 177 -2.32 -15.25 -6.73
CA SER A 177 -1.21 -14.94 -7.63
C SER A 177 -1.62 -15.02 -9.11
N THR A 178 -1.19 -14.04 -9.90
CA THR A 178 -1.51 -13.94 -11.33
C THR A 178 -0.25 -13.69 -12.14
N MET A 179 -0.20 -14.10 -13.41
CA MET A 179 0.98 -13.83 -14.25
C MET A 179 1.27 -12.33 -14.37
N PHE A 180 0.22 -11.50 -14.44
CA PHE A 180 0.33 -10.04 -14.49
C PHE A 180 0.94 -9.46 -13.21
N GLY A 181 0.35 -9.78 -12.05
CA GLY A 181 0.85 -9.33 -10.75
C GLY A 181 2.24 -9.85 -10.45
N SER A 182 2.47 -11.15 -10.58
CA SER A 182 3.75 -11.79 -10.25
C SER A 182 4.90 -11.25 -11.12
N THR A 183 4.69 -11.16 -12.43
CA THR A 183 5.75 -10.68 -13.34
C THR A 183 6.12 -9.23 -13.05
N LEU A 184 5.14 -8.34 -12.92
CA LEU A 184 5.42 -6.93 -12.73
C LEU A 184 6.01 -6.62 -11.35
N ASN A 185 5.55 -7.28 -10.29
CA ASN A 185 6.11 -7.07 -8.95
C ASN A 185 7.51 -7.71 -8.80
N TYR A 186 7.77 -8.84 -9.45
CA TYR A 186 9.13 -9.38 -9.55
C TYR A 186 10.07 -8.39 -10.25
N VAL A 187 9.65 -7.82 -11.39
CA VAL A 187 10.43 -6.81 -12.12
C VAL A 187 10.66 -5.55 -11.26
N SER A 188 9.64 -5.07 -10.55
CA SER A 188 9.76 -3.96 -9.59
C SER A 188 10.85 -4.21 -8.55
N LEU A 189 10.86 -5.39 -7.93
CA LEU A 189 11.90 -5.76 -6.95
C LEU A 189 13.30 -5.78 -7.60
N ARG A 190 13.42 -6.28 -8.84
CA ARG A 190 14.69 -6.25 -9.59
C ARG A 190 15.17 -4.82 -9.86
N ILE A 191 14.27 -3.90 -10.25
CA ILE A 191 14.58 -2.48 -10.45
C ILE A 191 15.03 -1.81 -9.14
N LEU A 192 14.40 -2.19 -8.02
CA LEU A 192 14.74 -1.70 -6.67
C LEU A 192 16.04 -2.29 -6.12
N GLY A 193 16.70 -3.21 -6.85
CA GLY A 193 18.01 -3.76 -6.50
C GLY A 193 17.98 -5.15 -5.84
N GLU A 194 16.81 -5.76 -5.63
CA GLU A 194 16.71 -7.07 -5.00
C GLU A 194 17.28 -8.17 -5.90
N GLY A 195 18.29 -8.88 -5.40
CA GLY A 195 19.01 -9.92 -6.13
C GLY A 195 18.20 -11.21 -6.34
N PRO A 196 18.51 -12.01 -7.38
CA PRO A 196 17.80 -13.26 -7.65
C PRO A 196 18.00 -14.34 -6.57
N ALA A 197 19.07 -14.23 -5.77
CA ALA A 197 19.40 -15.18 -4.70
C ALA A 197 18.57 -14.99 -3.42
N ASN A 198 17.80 -13.90 -3.30
CA ASN A 198 16.87 -13.75 -2.19
C ASN A 198 15.79 -14.87 -2.28
N PRO A 199 15.48 -15.62 -1.21
CA PRO A 199 14.51 -16.70 -1.23
C PRO A 199 13.13 -16.28 -1.77
N ALA A 200 12.67 -15.08 -1.42
CA ALA A 200 11.41 -14.52 -1.93
C ALA A 200 11.46 -14.28 -3.45
N MET A 201 12.60 -13.81 -3.95
CA MET A 201 12.81 -13.63 -5.39
C MET A 201 12.89 -14.96 -6.13
N THR A 202 13.54 -15.97 -5.53
CA THR A 202 13.59 -17.32 -6.07
C THR A 202 12.18 -17.90 -6.21
N ALA A 203 11.38 -17.85 -5.15
CA ALA A 203 9.99 -18.33 -5.16
C ALA A 203 9.13 -17.61 -6.21
N GLY A 204 9.25 -16.27 -6.32
CA GLY A 204 8.54 -15.51 -7.34
C GLY A 204 8.93 -15.89 -8.76
N ARG A 205 10.23 -16.10 -9.01
CA ARG A 205 10.72 -16.57 -10.31
C ARG A 205 10.23 -17.98 -10.63
N GLU A 206 10.28 -18.89 -9.67
CA GLU A 206 9.79 -20.26 -9.84
C GLU A 206 8.28 -20.30 -10.12
N TRP A 207 7.50 -19.49 -9.41
CA TRP A 207 6.08 -19.31 -9.68
C TRP A 207 5.85 -18.83 -11.12
N ILE A 208 6.56 -17.79 -11.58
CA ILE A 208 6.44 -17.28 -12.95
C ILE A 208 6.78 -18.36 -13.98
N LEU A 209 7.90 -19.07 -13.80
CA LEU A 209 8.37 -20.07 -14.77
C LEU A 209 7.45 -21.29 -14.83
N SER A 210 6.92 -21.75 -13.69
CA SER A 210 6.01 -22.89 -13.61
C SER A 210 4.62 -22.62 -14.20
N HIS A 211 4.23 -21.34 -14.33
CA HIS A 211 2.90 -20.94 -14.84
C HIS A 211 2.94 -20.42 -16.30
N GLY A 212 3.96 -20.79 -17.07
CA GLY A 212 4.09 -20.45 -18.49
C GLY A 212 4.93 -19.22 -18.82
N GLY A 213 5.46 -18.54 -17.80
CA GLY A 213 6.36 -17.40 -17.96
C GLY A 213 5.67 -16.08 -18.34
N ALA A 214 6.48 -15.02 -18.38
CA ALA A 214 6.02 -13.65 -18.59
C ALA A 214 5.22 -13.42 -19.89
N THR A 215 5.39 -14.27 -20.91
CA THR A 215 4.64 -14.20 -22.18
C THR A 215 3.15 -14.56 -22.01
N ALA A 216 2.78 -15.22 -20.91
CA ALA A 216 1.39 -15.49 -20.54
C ALA A 216 0.71 -14.32 -19.80
N SER A 217 1.42 -13.20 -19.59
CA SER A 217 0.86 -12.00 -18.95
C SER A 217 -0.21 -11.32 -19.81
N THR A 218 -1.02 -10.46 -19.19
CA THR A 218 -2.06 -9.66 -19.88
C THR A 218 -1.43 -8.61 -20.80
N SER A 219 -2.24 -7.98 -21.67
CA SER A 219 -1.77 -6.93 -22.60
C SER A 219 -1.06 -5.77 -21.88
N TRP A 220 -1.57 -5.33 -20.73
CA TRP A 220 -0.95 -4.29 -19.90
C TRP A 220 0.40 -4.74 -19.33
N GLY A 221 0.50 -6.00 -18.89
CA GLY A 221 1.77 -6.56 -18.41
C GLY A 221 2.82 -6.56 -19.50
N LYS A 222 2.46 -7.06 -20.69
CA LYS A 222 3.36 -7.07 -21.84
C LYS A 222 3.74 -5.67 -22.29
N PHE A 223 2.80 -4.71 -22.29
CA PHE A 223 3.10 -3.31 -22.60
C PHE A 223 4.23 -2.76 -21.71
N TRP A 224 4.12 -2.95 -20.38
CA TRP A 224 5.16 -2.49 -19.46
C TRP A 224 6.50 -3.21 -19.65
N LEU A 225 6.50 -4.50 -19.99
CA LEU A 225 7.72 -5.23 -20.33
C LEU A 225 8.35 -4.75 -21.65
N CYS A 226 7.54 -4.33 -22.62
CA CYS A 226 8.02 -3.71 -23.86
C CYS A 226 8.66 -2.34 -23.57
N VAL A 227 8.01 -1.51 -22.74
CA VAL A 227 8.57 -0.21 -22.31
C VAL A 227 9.93 -0.39 -21.61
N LEU A 228 10.06 -1.42 -20.78
CA LEU A 228 11.32 -1.76 -20.13
C LEU A 228 12.39 -2.34 -21.09
N GLY A 229 11.99 -2.76 -22.30
CA GLY A 229 12.89 -3.36 -23.29
C GLY A 229 13.18 -4.85 -23.09
N VAL A 230 12.37 -5.55 -22.29
CA VAL A 230 12.54 -7.00 -21.99
C VAL A 230 11.48 -7.88 -22.67
N HIS A 231 10.61 -7.28 -23.48
CA HIS A 231 9.64 -7.96 -24.33
C HIS A 231 9.54 -7.24 -25.68
N ASP A 232 9.36 -8.00 -26.76
CA ASP A 232 9.28 -7.44 -28.11
C ASP A 232 7.88 -6.86 -28.38
N TYR A 233 7.80 -5.66 -28.99
CA TYR A 233 6.53 -5.02 -29.34
C TYR A 233 5.69 -5.84 -30.35
N ARG A 234 6.30 -6.75 -31.12
CA ARG A 234 5.57 -7.69 -32.01
C ARG A 234 4.77 -8.74 -31.23
N GLY A 235 5.02 -8.91 -29.92
CA GLY A 235 4.32 -9.86 -29.06
C GLY A 235 3.08 -9.30 -28.36
N ILE A 236 2.66 -8.07 -28.67
CA ILE A 236 1.42 -7.46 -28.16
C ILE A 236 0.49 -7.06 -29.31
N ASN A 237 -0.82 -7.07 -29.05
CA ASN A 237 -1.78 -6.53 -30.01
C ASN A 237 -1.50 -5.03 -30.23
N PRO A 238 -1.60 -4.54 -31.48
CA PRO A 238 -1.35 -3.14 -31.77
C PRO A 238 -2.35 -2.24 -31.06
N MET A 239 -1.87 -1.11 -30.56
CA MET A 239 -2.70 -0.01 -30.05
C MET A 239 -2.64 1.11 -31.10
N PRO A 240 -3.59 1.16 -32.06
CA PRO A 240 -3.52 2.07 -33.19
C PRO A 240 -3.67 3.53 -32.70
N PRO A 241 -2.67 4.40 -32.89
CA PRO A 241 -2.77 5.81 -32.50
C PRO A 241 -3.86 6.57 -33.28
N GLU A 242 -4.30 6.05 -34.41
CA GLU A 242 -5.30 6.66 -35.29
C GLU A 242 -6.73 6.64 -34.71
N LEU A 243 -6.99 5.87 -33.64
CA LEU A 243 -8.31 5.75 -33.00
C LEU A 243 -8.48 6.65 -31.76
N THR A 244 -7.68 7.70 -31.62
CA THR A 244 -7.74 8.66 -30.49
C THR A 244 -8.68 9.84 -30.74
#